data_AF-X0XRQ9-F1
#
_entry.id   AF-X0XRQ9-F1
#
_cell.length_a   1.000
_cell.length_b   1.000
_cell.length_c   1.000
_cell.angle_alpha   90.00
_cell.angle_beta   90.00
_cell.angle_gamma   90.00
#
_symmetry.space_group_name_H-M   'P 1'
#
loop_
_entity.id
_entity.type
_entity.pdbx_description
1 polymer ?
#
loop_
_entity_poly.entity_id
_entity_poly.type
_entity_poly.pdbx_seq_one_letter_code
_entity_poly.pdbx_strand_id
1 'polypeptide(L)' 'MGDSGVKRKFRMYVDEVGNPDLKSSDNPNHRFLSLTGVIIDLAYVKSVLHPDMESLKERYCGSHPDEP' A
#
# COMPACT_ATOMS: atom_id res chain seq x y z
N MET A 1 -1.23 -20.54 33.59
CA MET A 1 -0.58 -19.26 33.23
C MET A 1 -0.82 -19.08 31.74
N GLY A 2 -1.77 -18.23 31.35
CA GLY A 2 -2.25 -18.18 29.96
C GLY A 2 -1.18 -17.59 29.04
N ASP A 3 -0.82 -18.32 28.00
CA ASP A 3 -0.25 -17.73 26.79
C ASP A 3 -1.41 -17.05 26.05
N SER A 4 -1.75 -15.83 26.46
CA SER A 4 -2.57 -14.95 25.63
C SER A 4 -1.68 -14.45 24.50
N GLY A 5 -1.43 -15.33 23.52
CA GLY A 5 -0.61 -15.07 22.36
C GLY A 5 -1.02 -13.74 21.73
N VAL A 6 -0.09 -12.78 21.69
CA VAL A 6 -0.35 -11.48 21.09
C VAL A 6 -0.75 -11.71 19.64
N LYS A 7 -2.04 -11.46 19.32
CA LYS A 7 -2.55 -11.61 17.96
C LYS A 7 -1.85 -10.60 17.05
N ARG A 8 -0.88 -11.09 16.28
CA ARG A 8 -0.17 -10.31 15.26
C ARG A 8 -1.21 -9.78 14.26
N LYS A 9 -1.23 -8.46 14.10
CA LYS A 9 -2.08 -7.78 13.11
C LYS A 9 -1.19 -7.36 11.96
N PHE A 10 -1.71 -7.46 10.75
CA PHE A 10 -1.00 -7.08 9.52
C PHE A 10 -1.82 -6.06 8.75
N ARG A 11 -1.13 -5.20 7.99
CA ARG A 11 -1.71 -4.29 7.01
C ARG A 11 -1.27 -4.71 5.62
N MET A 12 -2.23 -4.85 4.72
CA MET A 12 -2.00 -5.15 3.31
C MET A 12 -2.14 -3.86 2.51
N TYR A 13 -1.13 -3.56 1.69
CA TYR A 13 -1.20 -2.52 0.68
C TYR A 13 -1.34 -3.21 -0.67
N VAL A 14 -2.33 -2.81 -1.46
CA VAL A 14 -2.59 -3.35 -2.80
C VAL A 14 -2.66 -2.17 -3.75
N ASP A 15 -1.85 -2.25 -4.80
CA ASP A 15 -1.89 -1.37 -5.95
C ASP A 15 -2.53 -2.09 -7.12
N GLU A 16 -3.32 -1.35 -7.88
CA GLU A 16 -4.06 -1.82 -9.03
C GLU A 16 -3.54 -1.14 -10.29
N VAL A 17 -3.05 -1.95 -11.24
CA VAL A 17 -2.67 -1.48 -12.57
C VAL A 17 -3.55 -2.19 -13.60
N GLY A 18 -4.38 -1.43 -14.30
CA GLY A 18 -5.30 -1.92 -15.33
C GLY A 18 -5.72 -0.81 -16.28
N ASN A 19 -6.34 -1.18 -17.40
CA ASN A 19 -6.96 -0.21 -18.30
C ASN A 19 -8.49 -0.31 -18.15
N PRO A 20 -9.14 0.69 -17.51
CA PRO A 20 -10.57 0.64 -17.21
C PRO A 20 -11.45 0.67 -18.48
N ASP A 21 -10.92 1.07 -19.64
CA ASP A 21 -11.67 1.17 -20.90
C ASP A 21 -11.71 -0.13 -21.72
N LEU A 22 -10.90 -1.13 -21.36
CA LEU A 22 -10.95 -2.45 -21.97
C LEU A 22 -12.09 -3.25 -21.32
N LYS A 23 -13.26 -3.30 -21.98
CA LYS A 23 -14.47 -4.00 -21.48
C LYS A 23 -14.41 -5.52 -21.61
N SER A 24 -13.62 -6.03 -22.54
CA SER A 24 -13.19 -7.43 -22.68
C SER A 24 -12.18 -7.49 -23.82
N SER A 25 -11.30 -8.48 -23.80
CA SER A 25 -10.30 -8.69 -24.84
C SER A 25 -9.95 -10.16 -24.79
N ASP A 26 -10.21 -10.82 -25.90
CA ASP A 26 -9.96 -12.25 -26.06
C ASP A 26 -8.47 -12.53 -26.32
N ASN A 27 -7.62 -11.50 -26.28
CA ASN A 27 -6.17 -11.63 -26.38
C ASN A 27 -5.56 -12.06 -25.03
N PRO A 28 -4.90 -13.23 -24.94
CA PRO A 28 -4.28 -13.72 -23.70
C PRO A 28 -3.14 -12.82 -23.18
N ASN A 29 -2.63 -11.89 -23.99
CA ASN A 29 -1.63 -10.89 -23.57
C ASN A 29 -2.25 -9.60 -22.99
N HIS A 30 -3.57 -9.42 -23.05
CA HIS A 30 -4.24 -8.28 -22.42
C HIS A 30 -4.50 -8.60 -20.94
N ARG A 31 -3.59 -8.12 -20.08
CA ARG A 31 -3.80 -8.17 -18.63
C ARG A 31 -4.80 -7.07 -18.24
N PHE A 32 -6.05 -7.47 -18.03
CA PHE A 32 -7.16 -6.61 -17.60
C PHE A 32 -6.90 -5.91 -16.27
N LEU A 33 -6.22 -6.60 -15.36
CA LEU A 33 -6.05 -6.19 -13.98
C LEU A 33 -4.79 -6.84 -13.42
N SER A 34 -3.84 -6.05 -12.95
CA SER A 34 -2.64 -6.50 -12.25
C SER A 34 -2.68 -5.95 -10.83
N LEU A 35 -2.84 -6.84 -9.85
CA LEU A 35 -2.78 -6.49 -8.43
C LEU A 35 -1.40 -6.80 -7.90
N THR A 36 -0.71 -5.79 -7.40
CA THR A 36 0.59 -5.95 -6.72
C THR A 36 0.48 -5.42 -5.31
N GLY A 37 1.01 -6.13 -4.33
CA GLY A 37 0.86 -5.70 -2.94
C GLY A 37 1.87 -6.29 -1.99
N VAL A 38 1.94 -5.69 -0.81
CA VAL A 38 2.80 -6.11 0.30
C VAL A 38 2.00 -6.21 1.58
N ILE A 39 2.33 -7.19 2.41
CA ILE A 39 1.73 -7.39 3.72
C ILE A 39 2.80 -7.08 4.78
N ILE A 40 2.48 -6.17 5.69
CA ILE A 40 3.44 -5.63 6.66
C ILE A 40 2.86 -5.75 8.06
N ASP A 41 3.69 -6.13 9.04
CA ASP A 41 3.28 -6.20 10.45
C ASP A 41 2.84 -4.82 10.97
N LEU A 42 1.72 -4.76 11.67
CA LEU A 42 1.14 -3.49 12.11
C LEU A 42 2.02 -2.76 13.13
N ALA A 43 2.80 -3.48 13.94
CA ALA A 43 3.76 -2.86 14.86
C ALA A 43 4.90 -2.18 14.08
N TYR A 44 5.37 -2.83 13.00
CA TYR A 44 6.37 -2.25 12.10
C TYR A 44 5.81 -1.03 11.36
N VAL A 45 4.56 -1.11 10.87
CA VAL A 45 3.90 0.02 10.22
C VAL A 45 3.87 1.25 11.13
N LYS A 46 3.49 1.06 12.40
CA LYS A 46 3.40 2.14 13.38
C LYS A 46 4.76 2.75 13.74
N SER A 47 5.77 1.91 13.94
CA SER A 47 7.04 2.34 14.54
C SER A 47 8.11 2.75 13.53
N VAL A 48 8.02 2.26 12.28
CA VAL A 48 9.06 2.46 11.27
C VAL A 48 8.46 3.03 9.98
N LEU A 49 7.58 2.27 9.33
CA LEU A 49 7.12 2.61 7.98
C LEU A 49 6.42 3.97 7.93
N HIS A 50 5.49 4.23 8.86
CA HIS A 50 4.72 5.48 8.83
C HIS A 50 5.60 6.72 9.07
N PRO A 51 6.45 6.79 10.12
CA PRO A 51 7.39 7.90 10.28
C PRO A 51 8.30 8.11 9.06
N ASP A 52 8.85 7.04 8.49
CA ASP A 52 9.77 7.12 7.36
C ASP A 52 9.07 7.65 6.10
N MET A 53 7.83 7.22 5.85
CA MET A 53 7.03 7.71 4.72
C MET A 53 6.65 9.18 4.88
N GLU A 54 6.31 9.64 6.07
CA GLU A 54 6.04 11.07 6.32
C GLU A 54 7.30 11.91 6.14
N SER A 55 8.44 11.47 6.69
CA SER A 55 9.73 12.16 6.48
C SER A 55 10.12 12.22 4.99
N LEU A 56 9.86 11.16 4.23
CA LEU A 56 10.09 11.14 2.78
C LEU A 56 9.23 12.20 2.07
N LYS A 57 7.93 12.28 2.40
CA LYS A 57 7.02 13.28 1.82
C LYS A 57 7.45 14.70 2.17
N GLU A 58 7.73 14.98 3.43
CA GLU A 58 8.19 16.30 3.89
C GLU A 58 9.45 16.74 3.14
N ARG A 59 10.38 15.80 2.92
CA ARG A 59 11.66 16.09 2.26
C ARG A 59 11.53 16.40 0.76
N TYR A 60 10.60 15.74 0.06
CA TYR A 60 10.58 15.76 -1.41
C TYR A 60 9.32 16.32 -2.04
N CYS A 61 8.20 16.42 -1.31
CA CYS A 61 6.91 16.85 -1.86
C CYS A 61 6.51 18.29 -1.46
N GLY A 62 7.28 18.96 -0.59
CA GLY A 62 6.96 20.32 -0.12
C GLY A 62 5.73 20.39 0.79
N SER A 63 5.37 21.61 1.19
CA SER A 63 4.24 21.91 2.10
C SER A 63 2.88 21.50 1.53
N HIS A 64 1.89 21.47 2.42
CA HIS A 64 0.51 21.00 2.20
C HIS A 64 -0.05 21.49 0.85
N PRO A 65 -0.76 20.63 0.07
CA PRO A 65 -1.36 21.01 -1.22
C PRO A 65 -2.35 22.20 -1.18
N ASP A 66 -2.61 22.77 0.01
CA ASP A 66 -3.49 23.91 0.23
C ASP A 66 -2.71 25.23 0.50
N GLU A 67 -1.37 25.21 0.56
CA GLU A 67 -0.54 26.41 0.55
C GLU A 67 0.26 26.46 -0.76
N PRO A 68 0.05 27.49 -1.61
CA PRO A 68 0.70 27.61 -2.91
C PRO A 68 2.20 27.89 -2.84
#